data_AF-Q9U688-F1
#
_entry.id   AF-Q9U688-F1
#
_cell.length_a   1.000
_cell.length_b   1.000
_cell.length_c   1.000
_cell.angle_alpha   90.00
_cell.angle_beta   90.00
_cell.angle_gamma   90.00
#
_symmetry.space_group_name_H-M   'P 1'
#
loop_
_entity.id
_entity.type
_entity.pdbx_description
1 polymer ?
#
loop_
_entity_poly.entity_id
_entity_poly.type
_entity_poly.pdbx_seq_one_letter_code
_entity_poly.pdbx_strand_id
1 'polypeptide(L)'
;TASAITFILFSLAKHPDIQQKVYEEVRSVFGDAKDTPTTLSSLNDLKYLELVIKESLRMFPPVPFISRNISKQVSLAGLTVPPNTSISIGIYNMHHNPDYFPDPERFVPERFEAERGAEKLNPYAYV
;
A
#
# COMPACT_ATOMS: atom_id res chain seq x y z
N THR A 1 5.45 -4.06 -10.64
CA THR A 1 6.19 -2.78 -10.50
C THR A 1 5.71 -1.71 -11.46
N ALA A 2 5.66 -1.95 -12.78
CA ALA A 2 5.21 -0.92 -13.75
C ALA A 2 3.82 -0.34 -13.41
N SER A 3 2.80 -1.19 -13.21
CA SER A 3 1.45 -0.72 -12.84
C SER A 3 1.43 0.06 -11.52
N ALA A 4 2.22 -0.36 -10.52
CA ALA A 4 2.33 0.36 -9.26
C ALA A 4 2.86 1.77 -9.48
N ILE A 5 3.96 1.91 -10.23
CA ILE A 5 4.55 3.22 -10.54
C ILE A 5 3.55 4.10 -11.29
N THR A 6 2.83 3.55 -12.27
CA THR A 6 1.78 4.29 -13.00
C THR A 6 0.74 4.86 -12.05
N PHE A 7 0.21 4.06 -11.12
CA PHE A 7 -0.81 4.53 -10.19
C PHE A 7 -0.26 5.46 -9.11
N ILE A 8 0.99 5.30 -8.67
CA ILE A 8 1.66 6.25 -7.77
C ILE A 8 1.77 7.62 -8.45
N LEU A 9 2.26 7.66 -9.69
CA LEU A 9 2.37 8.91 -10.45
C LEU A 9 1.00 9.53 -10.74
N PHE A 10 -0.01 8.70 -11.04
CA PHE A 10 -1.39 9.16 -11.21
C PHE A 10 -1.94 9.79 -9.92
N SER A 11 -1.76 9.14 -8.76
CA SER A 11 -2.19 9.64 -7.47
C SER A 11 -1.52 10.98 -7.15
N LEU A 12 -0.21 11.12 -7.38
CA LEU A 12 0.50 12.38 -7.21
C LEU A 12 -0.04 13.47 -8.15
N ALA A 13 -0.23 13.16 -9.42
CA ALA A 13 -0.77 14.13 -10.40
C ALA A 13 -2.21 14.58 -10.06
N LYS A 14 -2.99 13.75 -9.37
CA LYS A 14 -4.35 14.09 -8.89
C LYS A 14 -4.38 14.87 -7.59
N HIS A 15 -3.28 14.88 -6.82
CA HIS A 15 -3.19 15.54 -5.51
C HIS A 15 -1.95 16.46 -5.45
N PRO A 16 -2.03 17.68 -6.02
CA PRO A 16 -0.88 18.58 -6.12
C PRO A 16 -0.29 18.98 -4.77
N ASP A 17 -1.10 19.06 -3.72
CA ASP A 17 -0.68 19.32 -2.34
C ASP A 17 0.19 18.20 -1.78
N ILE A 18 -0.19 16.94 -2.03
CA ILE A 18 0.61 15.76 -1.65
C ILE A 18 1.88 15.68 -2.49
N GLN A 19 1.79 15.96 -3.80
CA GLN A 19 2.95 16.02 -4.68
C GLN A 19 3.96 17.07 -4.22
N GLN A 20 3.48 18.25 -3.78
CA GLN A 20 4.34 19.30 -3.26
C GLN A 20 5.09 18.85 -1.99
N LYS A 21 4.42 18.18 -1.05
CA LYS A 21 5.06 17.60 0.14
C LYS A 21 6.15 16.58 -0.22
N VAL A 22 5.87 15.68 -1.17
CA VAL A 22 6.86 14.70 -1.66
C VAL A 22 8.05 15.41 -2.31
N TYR A 23 7.79 16.44 -3.12
CA TYR A 23 8.86 17.23 -3.72
C TYR A 23 9.73 17.88 -2.65
N GLU A 24 9.14 18.55 -1.66
CA GLU A 24 9.87 19.18 -0.55
C GLU A 24 10.71 18.17 0.24
N GLU A 25 10.18 16.98 0.53
CA GLU A 25 10.91 15.91 1.19
C GLU A 25 12.13 15.46 0.36
N VAL A 26 11.93 15.16 -0.93
CA VAL A 26 13.01 14.75 -1.83
C VAL A 26 14.09 15.84 -1.89
N ARG A 27 13.69 17.11 -1.92
CA ARG A 27 14.62 18.24 -1.95
C ARG A 27 15.35 18.42 -0.63
N SER A 28 14.70 18.15 0.50
CA SER A 28 15.34 18.17 1.82
C SER A 28 16.39 17.07 1.98
N VAL A 29 16.16 15.88 1.41
CA VAL A 29 17.06 14.73 1.54
C VAL A 29 18.24 14.80 0.57
N PHE A 30 18.00 15.21 -0.68
CA PHE A 30 19.05 15.19 -1.74
C PHE A 30 19.63 16.56 -2.07
N GLY A 31 19.00 17.66 -1.63
CA GLY A 31 19.43 19.01 -1.96
C GLY A 31 19.41 19.32 -3.46
N ASP A 32 20.30 20.23 -3.88
CA ASP A 32 20.45 20.71 -5.27
C ASP A 32 21.56 20.00 -6.04
N ALA A 33 22.34 19.17 -5.36
CA ALA A 33 23.51 18.53 -5.93
C ALA A 33 23.07 17.37 -6.84
N LYS A 34 23.21 17.57 -8.15
CA LYS A 34 22.92 16.54 -9.17
C LYS A 34 23.88 15.34 -9.11
N ASP A 35 24.98 15.47 -8.37
CA ASP A 35 26.10 14.52 -8.38
C ASP A 35 26.24 13.71 -7.09
N THR A 36 25.36 13.90 -6.09
CA THR A 36 25.38 13.07 -4.87
C THR A 36 24.78 11.69 -5.18
N PRO A 37 25.53 10.59 -5.04
CA PRO A 37 25.00 9.26 -5.29
C PRO A 37 23.88 8.93 -4.30
N THR A 38 22.77 8.41 -4.81
CA THR A 38 21.69 7.87 -3.96
C THR A 38 22.21 6.69 -3.16
N THR A 39 22.01 6.72 -1.84
CA THR A 39 22.34 5.62 -0.92
C THR A 39 21.07 5.01 -0.35
N LEU A 40 21.15 3.78 0.15
CA LEU A 40 20.04 3.17 0.88
C LEU A 40 19.62 4.00 2.11
N SER A 41 20.58 4.60 2.80
CA SER A 41 20.28 5.48 3.94
C SER A 41 19.42 6.67 3.51
N SER A 42 19.79 7.35 2.41
CA SER A 42 19.00 8.47 1.90
C SER A 42 17.60 8.06 1.44
N LEU A 43 17.41 6.83 0.94
CA LEU A 43 16.08 6.34 0.59
C LEU A 43 15.20 6.10 1.82
N ASN A 44 15.79 5.67 2.95
CA ASN A 44 15.07 5.47 4.20
C ASN A 44 14.60 6.80 4.84
N ASP A 45 15.17 7.93 4.43
CA ASP A 45 14.76 9.25 4.90
C ASP A 45 13.54 9.81 4.15
N LEU A 46 13.11 9.16 3.05
CA LEU A 46 11.92 9.53 2.25
C LEU A 46 10.63 8.95 2.84
N LYS A 47 10.33 9.34 4.09
CA LYS A 47 9.26 8.77 4.90
C LYS A 47 7.87 9.06 4.32
N TYR A 48 7.62 10.29 3.89
CA TYR A 48 6.33 10.69 3.34
C TYR A 48 6.09 10.06 1.97
N LEU A 49 7.12 9.96 1.12
CA LEU A 49 7.03 9.20 -0.12
C LEU A 49 6.67 7.72 0.13
N GLU A 50 7.20 7.10 1.19
CA GLU A 50 6.82 5.75 1.58
C GLU A 50 5.31 5.64 1.88
N LEU A 51 4.74 6.62 2.58
CA LEU A 51 3.30 6.69 2.86
C LEU A 51 2.48 6.79 1.57
N VAL A 52 2.91 7.64 0.64
CA VAL A 52 2.26 7.80 -0.68
C VAL A 52 2.31 6.50 -1.47
N ILE A 53 3.43 5.79 -1.45
CA ILE A 53 3.57 4.48 -2.10
C ILE A 53 2.59 3.48 -1.49
N LYS A 54 2.53 3.39 -0.15
CA LYS A 54 1.62 2.50 0.56
C LYS A 54 0.16 2.79 0.26
N GLU A 55 -0.26 4.05 0.30
CA GLU A 55 -1.65 4.41 -0.01
C GLU A 55 -2.01 4.20 -1.48
N SER A 56 -1.05 4.42 -2.40
CA SER A 56 -1.26 4.11 -3.82
C SER A 56 -1.42 2.60 -4.06
N LEU A 57 -0.65 1.78 -3.36
CA LEU A 57 -0.76 0.32 -3.44
C LEU A 57 -2.04 -0.20 -2.77
N ARG A 58 -2.53 0.47 -1.71
CA ARG A 58 -3.84 0.16 -1.11
C ARG A 58 -4.98 0.40 -2.12
N MET A 59 -5.00 1.58 -2.73
CA MET A 59 -6.07 1.95 -3.66
C MET A 59 -5.97 1.21 -4.99
N PHE A 60 -4.75 0.96 -5.47
CA PHE A 60 -4.49 0.37 -6.78
C PHE A 60 -3.49 -0.79 -6.70
N PRO A 61 -3.85 -1.90 -6.02
CA PRO A 61 -2.97 -3.04 -5.87
C PRO A 61 -2.70 -3.68 -7.25
N PRO A 62 -1.43 -3.83 -7.67
CA PRO A 62 -1.10 -4.46 -8.96
C PRO A 62 -1.60 -5.90 -9.08
N VAL A 63 -1.76 -6.58 -7.94
CA VAL A 63 -2.34 -7.92 -7.82
C VAL A 63 -3.62 -7.81 -6.98
N PRO A 64 -4.81 -7.72 -7.61
CA PRO A 64 -6.05 -7.42 -6.89
C PRO A 64 -6.62 -8.63 -6.13
N PHE A 65 -6.17 -9.86 -6.42
CA PHE A 65 -6.52 -11.06 -5.68
C PHE A 65 -5.42 -12.13 -5.77
N ILE A 66 -5.40 -13.03 -4.80
CA ILE A 66 -4.56 -14.23 -4.80
C ILE A 66 -5.42 -15.46 -4.54
N SER A 67 -5.06 -16.59 -5.13
CA SER A 67 -5.82 -17.84 -4.98
C SER A 67 -4.94 -19.01 -4.57
N ARG A 68 -5.52 -20.00 -3.89
CA ARG A 68 -4.91 -21.26 -3.51
C ARG A 68 -5.89 -22.41 -3.75
N ASN A 69 -5.39 -23.50 -4.33
CA ASN A 69 -6.15 -24.74 -4.44
C ASN A 69 -5.87 -25.60 -3.20
N ILE A 70 -6.94 -26.05 -2.57
CA ILE A 70 -6.91 -26.87 -1.37
C ILE A 70 -6.69 -28.33 -1.78
N SER A 71 -5.54 -28.90 -1.42
CA SER A 71 -5.17 -30.27 -1.81
C SER A 71 -5.71 -31.34 -0.86
N LYS A 72 -6.05 -30.96 0.37
CA LYS A 72 -6.61 -31.82 1.42
C LYS A 72 -7.68 -31.05 2.16
N GLN A 73 -8.66 -31.74 2.72
CA GLN A 73 -9.70 -31.10 3.53
C GLN A 73 -9.08 -30.24 4.64
N VAL A 74 -9.55 -29.00 4.81
CA VAL A 74 -9.10 -28.08 5.86
C VAL A 74 -10.29 -27.50 6.61
N SER A 75 -10.11 -27.20 7.90
CA SER A 75 -11.04 -26.37 8.66
C SER A 75 -10.53 -24.92 8.64
N LEU A 76 -11.31 -24.01 8.06
CA LEU A 76 -10.97 -22.58 7.95
C LEU A 76 -12.14 -21.75 8.48
N ALA A 77 -11.89 -20.92 9.50
CA ALA A 77 -12.93 -20.09 10.14
C ALA A 77 -14.19 -20.89 10.58
N GLY A 78 -14.00 -22.14 11.02
CA GLY A 78 -15.10 -23.03 11.41
C GLY A 78 -15.81 -23.73 10.23
N LEU A 79 -15.42 -23.45 8.99
CA LEU A 79 -15.93 -24.10 7.79
C LEU A 79 -15.04 -25.28 7.38
N THR A 80 -15.65 -26.40 7.02
CA THR A 80 -14.94 -27.52 6.41
C THR A 80 -14.84 -27.32 4.91
N VAL A 81 -13.63 -27.10 4.40
CA VAL A 81 -13.38 -26.89 2.97
C VAL A 81 -12.85 -28.20 2.36
N PRO A 82 -13.53 -28.79 1.35
CA PRO A 82 -13.12 -30.04 0.76
C PRO A 82 -11.89 -29.89 -0.15
N PRO A 83 -11.16 -30.98 -0.42
CA PRO A 83 -10.09 -30.98 -1.42
C PRO A 83 -10.63 -30.58 -2.80
N ASN A 84 -9.74 -30.05 -3.65
CA ASN A 84 -10.02 -29.49 -4.97
C ASN A 84 -10.90 -28.22 -4.96
N THR A 85 -11.01 -27.54 -3.82
CA THR A 85 -11.63 -26.21 -3.74
C THR A 85 -10.60 -25.12 -3.98
N SER A 86 -10.95 -24.10 -4.78
CA SER A 86 -10.14 -22.89 -4.91
C SER A 86 -10.61 -21.82 -3.93
N ILE A 87 -9.72 -21.35 -3.07
CA ILE A 87 -9.98 -20.22 -2.17
C ILE A 87 -9.26 -19.00 -2.73
N SER A 88 -9.98 -17.88 -2.84
CA SER A 88 -9.42 -16.60 -3.31
C SER A 88 -9.56 -15.53 -2.23
N ILE A 89 -8.51 -14.72 -2.08
CA ILE A 89 -8.48 -13.54 -1.21
C ILE A 89 -8.53 -12.32 -2.12
N GLY A 90 -9.60 -11.54 -2.02
CA GLY A 90 -9.78 -10.30 -2.77
C GLY A 90 -9.04 -9.13 -2.10
N ILE A 91 -7.75 -8.97 -2.41
CA ILE A 91 -6.88 -7.91 -1.86
C ILE A 91 -7.50 -6.52 -2.08
N TYR A 92 -7.98 -6.24 -3.30
CA TYR A 92 -8.64 -4.97 -3.62
C TYR A 92 -9.82 -4.70 -2.68
N ASN A 93 -10.71 -5.68 -2.48
CA ASN A 93 -11.87 -5.53 -1.62
C ASN A 93 -11.49 -5.33 -0.16
N MET A 94 -10.45 -6.04 0.32
CA MET A 94 -9.94 -5.86 1.68
C MET A 94 -9.37 -4.46 1.89
N HIS A 95 -8.57 -3.98 0.94
CA HIS A 95 -7.97 -2.65 0.99
C HIS A 95 -8.99 -1.50 0.89
N HIS A 96 -10.22 -1.78 0.42
CA HIS A 96 -11.33 -0.82 0.35
C HIS A 96 -12.43 -1.09 1.38
N ASN A 97 -12.22 -2.00 2.33
CA ASN A 97 -13.21 -2.27 3.36
C ASN A 97 -13.23 -1.11 4.39
N PRO A 98 -14.35 -0.38 4.54
CA PRO A 98 -14.45 0.78 5.44
C PRO A 98 -14.28 0.44 6.92
N ASP A 99 -14.48 -0.82 7.32
CA ASP A 99 -14.26 -1.27 8.71
C ASP A 99 -12.77 -1.23 9.08
N TYR A 100 -11.88 -1.34 8.08
CA TYR A 100 -10.43 -1.25 8.25
C TYR A 100 -9.87 0.07 7.72
N PHE A 101 -10.42 0.60 6.63
CA PHE A 101 -9.95 1.84 5.99
C PHE A 101 -11.11 2.85 5.88
N PRO A 102 -11.36 3.68 6.90
CA PRO A 102 -12.42 4.69 6.86
C PRO A 102 -12.25 5.65 5.68
N ASP A 103 -13.33 6.02 4.99
CA ASP A 103 -13.27 6.76 3.71
C ASP A 103 -12.33 6.08 2.68
N PRO A 104 -12.58 4.81 2.30
CA PRO A 104 -11.61 3.99 1.55
C PRO A 104 -11.28 4.55 0.15
N GLU A 105 -12.18 5.35 -0.42
CA GLU A 105 -12.01 6.00 -1.74
C GLU A 105 -11.19 7.30 -1.66
N ARG A 106 -10.91 7.82 -0.46
CA ARG A 106 -10.10 9.02 -0.28
C ARG A 106 -8.64 8.65 -0.15
N PHE A 107 -7.80 9.24 -1.01
CA PHE A 107 -6.35 9.11 -0.97
C PHE A 107 -5.78 9.89 0.22
N VAL A 108 -5.36 9.18 1.27
CA VAL A 108 -4.81 9.77 2.50
C VAL A 108 -3.51 9.02 2.88
N PRO A 109 -2.33 9.48 2.42
CA PRO A 109 -1.04 8.87 2.77
C PRO A 109 -0.84 8.73 4.29
N GLU A 110 -1.29 9.72 5.05
CA GLU A 110 -1.15 9.79 6.51
C GLU A 110 -1.84 8.63 7.26
N ARG A 111 -2.65 7.79 6.58
CA ARG A 111 -3.15 6.52 7.13
C ARG A 111 -2.04 5.59 7.60
N PHE A 112 -0.87 5.65 6.97
CA PHE A 112 0.27 4.79 7.27
C PHE A 112 1.31 5.43 8.20
N GLU A 113 1.05 6.64 8.73
CA GLU A 113 1.92 7.24 9.75
C GLU A 113 1.99 6.36 10.99
N ALA A 114 3.17 6.29 11.61
CA ALA A 114 3.44 5.46 12.78
C ALA A 114 2.48 5.75 13.95
N GLU A 115 2.00 6.99 14.09
CA GLU A 115 1.09 7.41 15.15
C GLU A 115 -0.40 7.12 14.85
N ARG A 116 -0.76 6.71 13.62
CA ARG A 116 -2.16 6.47 13.20
C ARG A 116 -2.47 5.10 12.62
N GLY A 117 -1.50 4.41 12.01
CA GLY A 117 -1.79 3.31 11.07
C GLY A 117 -1.47 1.89 11.53
N ALA A 118 -0.26 1.62 11.97
CA ALA A 118 0.22 0.22 12.01
C ALA A 118 -0.15 -0.56 13.29
N GLU A 119 -0.27 0.10 14.45
CA GLU A 119 -0.60 -0.60 15.71
C GLU A 119 -2.11 -0.81 15.92
N LYS A 120 -2.97 -0.12 15.15
CA LYS A 120 -4.44 -0.23 15.25
C LYS A 120 -5.08 -1.02 14.12
N LEU A 121 -4.42 -1.12 12.97
CA LEU A 121 -4.90 -1.96 11.88
C LEU A 121 -4.53 -3.41 12.17
N ASN A 122 -5.46 -4.32 11.90
CA ASN A 122 -5.13 -5.74 11.85
C ASN A 122 -3.93 -5.91 10.92
N PRO A 123 -2.83 -6.59 11.34
CA PRO A 123 -1.61 -6.72 10.53
C PRO A 123 -1.84 -7.41 9.18
N TYR A 124 -3.00 -8.05 8.99
CA TYR A 124 -3.43 -8.68 7.75
C TYR A 124 -4.45 -7.85 6.94
N ALA A 125 -4.80 -6.64 7.36
CA ALA A 125 -5.68 -5.74 6.62
C ALA A 125 -4.99 -5.09 5.41
N TYR A 126 -3.65 -4.99 5.45
CA TYR A 126 -2.82 -4.53 4.35
C TYR A 126 -1.81 -5.63 4.00
N VAL A 127 -1.77 -6.02 2.72
CA VAL A 127 -1.06 -7.20 2.19
C VAL A 127 -0.52 -6.85 0.82
#